data_AF-A0A3A5AFY6-F1
#
_entry.id   AF-A0A3A5AFY6-F1
#
_cell.length_a   1.000
_cell.length_b   1.000
_cell.length_c   1.000
_cell.angle_alpha   90.00
_cell.angle_beta   90.00
_cell.angle_gamma   90.00
#
_symmetry.space_group_name_H-M   'P 1'
#
loop_
_entity.id
_entity.type
_entity.pdbx_description
1 polymer ?
#
loop_
_entity_poly.entity_id
_entity_poly.type
_entity_poly.pdbx_seq_one_letter_code
_entity_poly.pdbx_strand_id
1 'polypeptide(L)'
;MITDYYLLIVLPIRTNSSKTLEAKLPDFIITKRLEDAAAAQRVSLTGAQPLAGDGSDRRFFRLPGSPTKVLLWHPYAPGREITENDSYFRIGSHLRLKGIPVPEIFHYCPEEGWMLLEDLGDISLEGFLKSQRADTQVRFQYRQALNILVQIQVDGLEGFDTGWCFDTPVVDGPFLRERECLYFVLAFLQGYLGLKIAAIELSEDFDRLITTAASTRGLYFLHRDFQSRNLMIKNGCLRVIDFQGGRLGPLGYDVAALLIDPYVGLSTQWQEEFLAYYLEELQKRIAVDETAFRRQYAYLALSRNLQILGAYGFLTKVKKKPYFARYIPAAVKELQRRLKERAGEFPRLEEVVASLPKGF
;
A
#
# COMPACT_ATOMS: atom_id res chain seq x y z
N MET A 1 -2.65 1.88 30.16
CA MET A 1 -3.65 2.04 29.08
C MET A 1 -2.96 2.14 27.71
N ILE A 2 -2.11 1.16 27.35
CA ILE A 2 -1.34 1.14 26.07
C ILE A 2 -1.57 -0.19 25.32
N THR A 3 -2.49 -1.03 25.79
CA THR A 3 -2.67 -2.41 25.32
C THR A 3 -3.87 -2.63 24.38
N ASP A 4 -4.78 -1.66 24.23
CA ASP A 4 -6.07 -1.91 23.55
C ASP A 4 -6.13 -1.41 22.09
N TYR A 5 -5.15 -0.62 21.62
CA TYR A 5 -5.10 -0.17 20.22
C TYR A 5 -4.40 -1.13 19.25
N TYR A 6 -3.70 -2.17 19.77
CA TYR A 6 -3.12 -3.23 18.94
C TYR A 6 -4.16 -4.19 18.36
N LEU A 7 -5.42 -4.11 18.81
CA LEU A 7 -6.51 -4.99 18.37
C LEU A 7 -7.23 -4.54 17.09
N LEU A 8 -7.06 -3.29 16.63
CA LEU A 8 -7.74 -2.82 15.41
C LEU A 8 -7.01 -3.12 14.10
N ILE A 9 -5.87 -3.83 14.15
CA ILE A 9 -5.20 -4.42 12.97
C ILE A 9 -5.35 -5.96 12.92
N VAL A 10 -5.83 -6.62 13.98
CA VAL A 10 -5.90 -8.09 14.02
C VAL A 10 -7.05 -8.58 14.91
N LEU A 11 -8.19 -8.92 14.32
CA LEU A 11 -9.04 -9.99 14.86
C LEU A 11 -8.52 -11.37 14.41
N PRO A 12 -8.66 -12.42 15.23
CA PRO A 12 -8.02 -13.70 15.00
C PRO A 12 -8.82 -14.52 13.97
N ILE A 13 -8.16 -15.07 12.96
CA ILE A 13 -8.75 -16.13 12.13
C ILE A 13 -7.96 -17.41 12.35
N ARG A 14 -8.67 -18.41 12.86
CA ARG A 14 -8.25 -19.82 12.86
C ARG A 14 -7.87 -20.21 11.43
N THR A 15 -6.60 -20.50 11.22
CA THR A 15 -6.14 -21.09 9.97
C THR A 15 -6.64 -22.52 9.90
N ASN A 16 -7.65 -22.76 9.06
CA ASN A 16 -7.90 -24.12 8.60
C ASN A 16 -6.98 -24.39 7.42
N SER A 17 -6.21 -25.48 7.57
CA SER A 17 -5.20 -26.00 6.67
C SER A 17 -5.61 -26.00 5.20
N SER A 18 -4.64 -25.71 4.32
CA SER A 18 -4.44 -26.28 2.98
C SER A 18 -5.52 -27.27 2.55
N LYS A 19 -6.61 -26.76 1.99
CA LYS A 19 -7.49 -27.51 1.11
C LYS A 19 -7.51 -26.75 -0.21
N THR A 20 -7.22 -27.47 -1.28
CA THR A 20 -7.45 -27.10 -2.66
C THR A 20 -8.80 -26.37 -2.72
N LEU A 21 -8.78 -25.05 -2.95
CA LEU A 21 -10.00 -24.26 -3.09
C LEU A 21 -10.75 -24.84 -4.29
N GLU A 22 -11.91 -25.45 -4.03
CA GLU A 22 -12.83 -25.80 -5.10
C GLU A 22 -13.06 -24.55 -5.96
N ALA A 23 -12.90 -24.69 -7.28
CA ALA A 23 -12.97 -23.62 -8.28
C ALA A 23 -14.41 -23.12 -8.51
N LYS A 24 -15.20 -23.02 -7.43
CA LYS A 24 -16.59 -22.59 -7.45
C LYS A 24 -16.77 -21.45 -6.45
N LEU A 25 -17.51 -20.42 -6.87
CA LEU A 25 -18.03 -19.43 -5.94
C LEU A 25 -18.84 -20.16 -4.84
N PRO A 26 -18.57 -19.89 -3.56
CA PRO A 26 -19.37 -20.45 -2.48
C PRO A 26 -20.86 -20.10 -2.67
N ASP A 27 -21.72 -21.11 -2.57
CA ASP A 27 -23.16 -20.95 -2.90
C ASP A 27 -23.84 -19.85 -2.06
N PHE A 28 -23.38 -19.63 -0.81
CA PHE A 28 -23.92 -18.58 0.06
C PHE A 28 -23.62 -17.14 -0.41
N ILE A 29 -22.70 -16.95 -1.36
CA ILE A 29 -22.40 -15.64 -1.97
C ILE A 29 -23.36 -15.35 -3.14
N ILE A 30 -23.94 -16.39 -3.75
CA ILE A 30 -24.79 -16.26 -4.94
C ILE A 30 -26.20 -15.84 -4.50
N THR A 31 -26.43 -14.53 -4.52
CA THR A 31 -27.73 -13.92 -4.23
C THR A 31 -28.41 -13.48 -5.51
N LYS A 32 -29.73 -13.24 -5.45
CA LYS A 32 -30.48 -12.69 -6.58
C LYS A 32 -29.89 -11.35 -7.06
N ARG A 33 -29.43 -10.51 -6.13
CA ARG A 33 -28.78 -9.23 -6.46
C ARG A 33 -27.47 -9.43 -7.23
N LEU A 34 -26.65 -10.40 -6.82
CA LEU A 34 -25.42 -10.73 -7.53
C LEU A 34 -25.69 -11.32 -8.92
N GLU A 35 -26.69 -12.20 -9.05
CA GLU A 35 -27.12 -12.76 -10.33
C GLU A 35 -27.57 -11.66 -11.31
N ASP A 36 -28.38 -10.73 -10.84
CA ASP A 36 -28.89 -9.62 -11.66
C ASP A 36 -27.74 -8.68 -12.07
N ALA A 37 -26.80 -8.37 -11.16
CA ALA A 37 -25.62 -7.57 -11.46
C ALA A 37 -24.66 -8.26 -12.46
N ALA A 38 -24.47 -9.57 -12.33
CA ALA A 38 -23.66 -10.38 -13.24
C ALA A 38 -24.29 -10.42 -14.64
N ALA A 39 -25.61 -10.62 -14.72
CA ALA A 39 -26.35 -10.58 -15.97
C ALA A 39 -26.27 -9.20 -16.66
N ALA A 40 -26.42 -8.12 -15.90
CA ALA A 40 -26.29 -6.75 -16.41
C ALA A 40 -24.89 -6.48 -17.01
N GLN A 41 -23.85 -7.09 -16.44
CA GLN A 41 -22.47 -6.99 -16.92
C GLN A 41 -22.05 -8.11 -17.89
N ARG A 42 -22.99 -8.97 -18.30
CA ARG A 42 -22.76 -10.09 -19.24
C ARG A 42 -21.63 -11.02 -18.82
N VAL A 43 -21.55 -11.32 -17.52
CA VAL A 43 -20.60 -12.28 -16.95
C VAL A 43 -21.32 -13.45 -16.29
N SER A 44 -20.66 -14.59 -16.25
CA SER A 44 -21.16 -15.82 -15.63
C SER A 44 -20.55 -16.01 -14.23
N LEU A 45 -21.40 -16.40 -13.27
CA LEU A 45 -20.94 -16.84 -11.94
C LEU A 45 -20.41 -18.28 -11.99
N THR A 46 -20.87 -19.09 -12.95
CA THR A 46 -20.32 -20.42 -13.21
C THR A 46 -18.95 -20.31 -13.88
N GLY A 47 -17.98 -21.08 -13.38
CA GLY A 47 -16.59 -21.05 -13.87
C GLY A 47 -15.75 -19.90 -13.32
N ALA A 48 -16.22 -19.22 -12.27
CA ALA A 48 -15.46 -18.19 -11.58
C ALA A 48 -14.15 -18.74 -11.01
N GLN A 49 -13.05 -18.03 -11.25
CA GLN A 49 -11.72 -18.44 -10.82
C GLN A 49 -11.26 -17.60 -9.62
N PRO A 50 -10.85 -18.21 -8.50
CA PRO A 50 -10.30 -17.44 -7.39
C PRO A 50 -9.00 -16.76 -7.80
N LEU A 51 -8.85 -15.49 -7.45
CA LEU A 51 -7.61 -14.73 -7.60
C LEU A 51 -6.85 -14.75 -6.26
N ALA A 52 -5.52 -14.76 -6.32
CA ALA A 52 -4.69 -14.79 -5.13
C ALA A 52 -4.85 -13.50 -4.30
N GLY A 53 -5.27 -13.64 -3.04
CA GLY A 53 -5.34 -12.53 -2.08
C GLY A 53 -4.01 -12.35 -1.33
N ASP A 54 -3.47 -11.14 -1.33
CA ASP A 54 -2.09 -10.92 -0.88
C ASP A 54 -1.92 -10.68 0.64
N GLY A 55 -2.98 -10.63 1.43
CA GLY A 55 -2.84 -10.36 2.88
C GLY A 55 -4.14 -10.11 3.61
N SER A 56 -5.13 -9.63 2.85
CA SER A 56 -6.46 -9.28 3.30
C SER A 56 -7.40 -10.49 3.39
N ASP A 57 -8.43 -10.36 4.21
CA ASP A 57 -9.54 -11.33 4.32
C ASP A 57 -10.52 -11.25 3.13
N ARG A 58 -10.36 -10.22 2.28
CA ARG A 58 -11.09 -10.05 1.01
C ARG A 58 -10.81 -11.19 0.05
N ARG A 59 -11.87 -11.72 -0.58
CA ARG A 59 -11.77 -12.74 -1.62
C ARG A 59 -12.09 -12.14 -2.96
N PHE A 60 -11.29 -12.49 -3.96
CA PHE A 60 -11.43 -12.00 -5.32
C PHE A 60 -11.69 -13.18 -6.25
N PHE A 61 -12.65 -13.03 -7.16
CA PHE A 61 -12.99 -14.04 -8.16
C PHE A 61 -13.08 -13.40 -9.54
N ARG A 62 -12.33 -13.93 -10.51
CA ARG A 62 -12.47 -13.56 -11.92
C ARG A 62 -13.69 -14.29 -12.49
N LEU A 63 -14.67 -13.52 -12.95
CA LEU A 63 -15.89 -14.01 -13.57
C LEU A 63 -15.71 -14.10 -15.10
N PRO A 64 -15.97 -15.26 -15.72
CA PRO A 64 -15.88 -15.41 -17.16
C PRO A 64 -16.92 -14.55 -17.89
N GLY A 65 -16.48 -13.90 -18.96
CA GLY A 65 -17.29 -13.03 -19.82
C GLY A 65 -16.42 -12.40 -20.91
N SER A 66 -17.02 -11.57 -21.76
CA SER A 66 -16.28 -10.83 -22.80
C SER A 66 -16.64 -9.34 -22.74
N PRO A 67 -15.83 -8.52 -22.03
CA PRO A 67 -14.64 -8.87 -21.23
C PRO A 67 -14.99 -9.54 -19.88
N THR A 68 -13.99 -10.13 -19.23
CA THR A 68 -14.10 -10.64 -17.85
C THR A 68 -14.29 -9.51 -16.83
N LYS A 69 -14.73 -9.88 -15.62
CA LYS A 69 -14.91 -8.98 -14.47
C LYS A 69 -14.34 -9.59 -13.21
N VAL A 70 -14.11 -8.78 -12.17
CA VAL A 70 -13.66 -9.27 -10.86
C VAL A 70 -14.74 -9.03 -9.82
N LEU A 71 -15.15 -10.09 -9.13
CA LEU A 71 -15.98 -10.01 -7.94
C LEU A 71 -15.08 -9.93 -6.70
N LEU A 72 -15.16 -8.81 -5.98
CA LEU A 72 -14.63 -8.69 -4.62
C LEU A 72 -15.75 -9.07 -3.65
N TRP A 73 -15.46 -9.97 -2.71
CA TRP A 73 -16.38 -10.35 -1.65
C TRP A 73 -15.72 -10.27 -0.28
N HIS A 74 -16.32 -9.46 0.60
CA HIS A 74 -15.96 -9.34 2.01
C HIS A 74 -17.13 -8.72 2.80
N PRO A 75 -17.92 -9.52 3.54
CA PRO A 75 -19.04 -9.01 4.31
C PRO A 75 -18.56 -8.37 5.62
N TYR A 76 -19.17 -7.23 5.95
CA TYR A 76 -19.03 -6.56 7.23
C TYR A 76 -20.33 -6.68 8.02
N ALA A 77 -20.24 -6.72 9.34
CA ALA A 77 -21.43 -6.65 10.18
C ALA A 77 -22.11 -5.29 9.94
N PRO A 78 -23.45 -5.25 9.85
CA PRO A 78 -24.18 -3.98 9.71
C PRO A 78 -23.83 -3.04 10.86
N GLY A 79 -23.43 -1.81 10.54
CA GLY A 79 -22.99 -0.80 11.51
C GLY A 79 -23.11 0.61 10.96
N ARG A 80 -22.96 1.61 11.84
CA ARG A 80 -22.96 3.03 11.45
C ARG A 80 -21.58 3.53 10.99
N GLU A 81 -20.54 2.72 11.16
CA GLU A 81 -19.16 3.07 10.80
C GLU A 81 -18.87 2.76 9.34
N ILE A 82 -17.99 3.54 8.74
CA ILE A 82 -17.53 3.35 7.36
C ILE A 82 -16.67 2.10 7.28
N THR A 83 -17.07 1.15 6.43
CA THR A 83 -16.29 -0.07 6.19
C THR A 83 -15.20 0.18 5.16
N GLU A 84 -14.20 -0.70 5.09
CA GLU A 84 -13.19 -0.64 4.03
C GLU A 84 -13.80 -0.80 2.62
N ASN A 85 -14.92 -1.54 2.48
CA ASN A 85 -15.67 -1.62 1.22
C ASN A 85 -16.32 -0.28 0.86
N ASP A 86 -16.88 0.43 1.85
CA ASP A 86 -17.44 1.78 1.63
C ASP A 86 -16.34 2.75 1.21
N SER A 87 -15.16 2.69 1.83
CA SER A 87 -13.99 3.46 1.40
C SER A 87 -13.56 3.10 -0.01
N TYR A 88 -13.50 1.82 -0.36
CA TYR A 88 -13.17 1.38 -1.72
C TYR A 88 -14.16 1.98 -2.73
N PHE A 89 -15.47 1.91 -2.45
CA PHE A 89 -16.47 2.47 -3.34
C PHE A 89 -16.36 4.00 -3.44
N ARG A 90 -16.33 4.72 -2.31
CA ARG A 90 -16.36 6.19 -2.28
C ARG A 90 -15.08 6.80 -2.81
N ILE A 91 -13.93 6.33 -2.34
CA ILE A 91 -12.61 6.80 -2.80
C ILE A 91 -12.41 6.40 -4.26
N GLY A 92 -12.72 5.15 -4.65
CA GLY A 92 -12.58 4.70 -6.03
C GLY A 92 -13.43 5.50 -7.02
N SER A 93 -14.69 5.77 -6.66
CA SER A 93 -15.59 6.59 -7.48
C SER A 93 -15.08 8.02 -7.61
N HIS A 94 -14.59 8.61 -6.52
CA HIS A 94 -13.98 9.95 -6.51
C HIS A 94 -12.75 10.03 -7.40
N LEU A 95 -11.78 9.11 -7.21
CA LEU A 95 -10.55 9.09 -8.00
C LEU A 95 -10.87 8.90 -9.50
N ARG A 96 -11.82 8.03 -9.83
CA ARG A 96 -12.26 7.83 -11.21
C ARG A 96 -12.89 9.10 -11.81
N LEU A 97 -13.69 9.83 -11.04
CA LEU A 97 -14.26 11.12 -11.45
C LEU A 97 -13.15 12.15 -11.77
N LYS A 98 -12.04 12.10 -11.04
CA LYS A 98 -10.83 12.91 -11.30
C LYS A 98 -9.95 12.39 -12.45
N GLY A 99 -10.42 11.39 -13.20
CA GLY A 99 -9.69 10.81 -14.32
C GLY A 99 -8.49 9.96 -13.92
N ILE A 100 -8.36 9.60 -12.64
CA ILE A 100 -7.29 8.71 -12.16
C ILE A 100 -7.64 7.28 -12.61
N PRO A 101 -6.66 6.50 -13.11
CA PRO A 101 -6.91 5.21 -13.75
C PRO A 101 -7.13 4.08 -12.71
N VAL A 102 -8.15 4.19 -11.87
CA VAL A 102 -8.62 3.11 -10.98
C VAL A 102 -9.59 2.17 -11.73
N PRO A 103 -9.77 0.90 -11.29
CA PRO A 103 -10.77 0.01 -11.87
C PRO A 103 -12.17 0.60 -11.77
N GLU A 104 -12.96 0.45 -12.83
CA GLU A 104 -14.38 0.78 -12.77
C GLU A 104 -15.12 -0.13 -11.78
N ILE A 105 -16.00 0.49 -10.99
CA ILE A 105 -16.89 -0.21 -10.06
C ILE A 105 -18.27 -0.24 -10.70
N PHE A 106 -18.66 -1.39 -11.24
CA PHE A 106 -19.95 -1.54 -11.93
C PHE A 106 -21.12 -1.60 -10.96
N HIS A 107 -20.94 -2.32 -9.85
CA HIS A 107 -21.94 -2.50 -8.82
C HIS A 107 -21.27 -2.64 -7.45
N TYR A 108 -21.90 -2.09 -6.42
CA TYR A 108 -21.57 -2.31 -5.02
C TYR A 108 -22.85 -2.64 -4.26
N CYS A 109 -22.88 -3.76 -3.54
CA CYS A 109 -23.94 -4.12 -2.62
C CYS A 109 -23.38 -4.14 -1.19
N PRO A 110 -23.56 -3.03 -0.42
CA PRO A 110 -23.07 -2.95 0.95
C PRO A 110 -23.66 -4.03 1.87
N GLU A 111 -24.94 -4.35 1.69
CA GLU A 111 -25.67 -5.28 2.58
C GLU A 111 -25.15 -6.72 2.48
N GLU A 112 -24.61 -7.09 1.32
CA GLU A 112 -24.09 -8.43 1.05
C GLU A 112 -22.55 -8.45 0.96
N GLY A 113 -21.92 -7.27 1.06
CA GLY A 113 -20.47 -7.10 1.13
C GLY A 113 -19.71 -7.45 -0.14
N TRP A 114 -20.30 -7.25 -1.32
CA TRP A 114 -19.63 -7.51 -2.59
C TRP A 114 -19.61 -6.33 -3.54
N MET A 115 -18.57 -6.30 -4.38
CA MET A 115 -18.40 -5.34 -5.46
C MET A 115 -18.04 -6.07 -6.76
N LEU A 116 -18.64 -5.63 -7.86
CA LEU A 116 -18.31 -6.10 -9.21
C LEU A 116 -17.45 -5.03 -9.91
N LEU A 117 -16.23 -5.43 -10.26
CA LEU A 117 -15.14 -4.55 -10.67
C LEU A 117 -14.66 -4.84 -12.08
N GLU A 118 -13.98 -3.87 -12.69
CA GLU A 118 -13.19 -4.06 -13.89
C GLU A 118 -12.06 -5.07 -13.64
N ASP A 119 -11.95 -6.05 -14.53
CA ASP A 119 -10.78 -6.93 -14.56
C ASP A 119 -9.61 -6.22 -15.22
N LEU A 120 -8.54 -6.01 -14.44
CA LEU A 120 -7.33 -5.32 -14.90
C LEU A 120 -6.29 -6.27 -15.52
N GLY A 121 -6.57 -7.58 -15.53
CA GLY A 121 -5.61 -8.61 -15.91
C GLY A 121 -4.64 -8.96 -14.77
N ASP A 122 -3.57 -9.67 -15.11
CA ASP A 122 -2.66 -10.30 -14.13
C ASP A 122 -1.27 -9.66 -14.06
N ILE A 123 -1.01 -8.64 -14.88
CA ILE A 123 0.32 -8.06 -15.00
C ILE A 123 0.41 -6.86 -14.07
N SER A 124 1.04 -7.02 -12.91
CA SER A 124 1.47 -5.88 -12.08
C SER A 124 2.78 -5.28 -12.61
N LEU A 125 3.10 -4.04 -12.22
CA LEU A 125 4.38 -3.42 -12.51
C LEU A 125 5.53 -4.21 -11.87
N GLU A 126 5.33 -4.75 -10.67
CA GLU A 126 6.25 -5.72 -10.04
C GLU A 126 6.56 -6.90 -10.98
N GLY A 127 5.50 -7.58 -11.45
CA GLY A 127 5.63 -8.74 -12.35
C GLY A 127 6.28 -8.38 -13.68
N PHE A 128 5.94 -7.20 -14.21
CA PHE A 128 6.53 -6.68 -15.43
C PHE A 128 8.04 -6.45 -15.29
N LEU A 129 8.50 -5.86 -14.18
CA LEU A 129 9.90 -5.52 -13.96
C LEU A 129 10.78 -6.75 -13.69
N LYS A 130 10.22 -7.80 -13.09
CA LYS A 130 10.95 -9.07 -12.84
C LYS A 130 11.33 -9.84 -14.11
N SER A 131 10.78 -9.50 -15.26
CA SER A 131 10.90 -10.28 -16.51
C SER A 131 12.01 -9.81 -17.47
N GLN A 132 13.16 -9.33 -16.94
CA GLN A 132 14.31 -8.77 -17.70
C GLN A 132 13.88 -7.77 -18.79
N ARG A 133 13.75 -6.50 -18.39
CA ARG A 133 13.29 -5.42 -19.27
C ARG A 133 14.42 -4.50 -19.68
N ALA A 134 14.29 -3.93 -20.88
CA ALA A 134 15.17 -2.85 -21.28
C ALA A 134 14.92 -1.62 -20.41
N ASP A 135 15.98 -0.90 -20.07
CA ASP A 135 15.98 0.35 -19.31
C ASP A 135 14.92 1.36 -19.81
N THR A 136 14.70 1.44 -21.12
CA THR A 136 13.70 2.33 -21.73
C THR A 136 12.28 1.97 -21.33
N GLN A 137 11.97 0.68 -21.21
CA GLN A 137 10.66 0.19 -20.77
C GLN A 137 10.44 0.44 -19.28
N VAL A 138 11.50 0.28 -18.47
CA VAL A 138 11.46 0.61 -17.04
C VAL A 138 11.19 2.11 -16.85
N ARG A 139 11.93 2.98 -17.55
CA ARG A 139 11.70 4.44 -17.55
C ARG A 139 10.26 4.78 -17.91
N PHE A 140 9.76 4.19 -19.00
CA PHE A 140 8.42 4.46 -19.47
C PHE A 140 7.36 4.15 -18.39
N GLN A 141 7.44 2.96 -17.76
CA GLN A 141 6.45 2.58 -16.75
C GLN A 141 6.56 3.42 -15.47
N TYR A 142 7.77 3.71 -14.98
CA TYR A 142 7.93 4.56 -13.80
C TYR A 142 7.48 5.99 -14.05
N ARG A 143 7.77 6.59 -15.21
CA ARG A 143 7.26 7.93 -15.55
C ARG A 143 5.73 7.95 -15.60
N GLN A 144 5.10 6.92 -16.16
CA GLN A 144 3.64 6.79 -16.09
C GLN A 144 3.14 6.72 -14.63
N ALA A 145 3.79 5.91 -13.78
CA ALA A 145 3.40 5.77 -12.37
C ALA A 145 3.51 7.10 -11.61
N LEU A 146 4.58 7.86 -11.84
CA LEU A 146 4.82 9.15 -11.21
C LEU A 146 3.86 10.23 -11.70
N ASN A 147 3.54 10.26 -13.00
CA ASN A 147 2.50 11.16 -13.52
C ASN A 147 1.15 10.88 -12.86
N ILE A 148 0.77 9.59 -12.74
CA ILE A 148 -0.44 9.18 -12.05
C ILE A 148 -0.39 9.57 -10.57
N LEU A 149 0.76 9.42 -9.91
CA LEU A 149 0.92 9.80 -8.50
C LEU A 149 0.69 11.30 -8.28
N VAL A 150 1.30 12.15 -9.12
CA VAL A 150 1.08 13.61 -9.04
C VAL A 150 -0.40 13.95 -9.25
N GLN A 151 -1.06 13.31 -10.21
CA GLN A 151 -2.50 13.47 -10.43
C GLN A 151 -3.33 13.02 -9.21
N ILE A 152 -3.01 11.86 -8.62
CA ILE A 152 -3.62 11.35 -7.40
C ILE A 152 -3.50 12.37 -6.26
N GLN A 153 -2.32 12.93 -6.06
CA GLN A 153 -2.04 13.80 -4.92
C GLN A 153 -2.69 15.18 -5.04
N VAL A 154 -2.71 15.74 -6.25
CA VAL A 154 -3.22 17.09 -6.50
C VAL A 154 -4.71 17.07 -6.83
N ASP A 155 -5.12 16.27 -7.81
CA ASP A 155 -6.51 16.28 -8.30
C ASP A 155 -7.40 15.39 -7.42
N GLY A 156 -6.84 14.32 -6.88
CA GLY A 156 -7.53 13.46 -5.92
C GLY A 156 -7.83 14.17 -4.60
N LEU A 157 -7.12 15.26 -4.25
CA LEU A 157 -7.43 16.07 -3.07
C LEU A 157 -8.69 16.93 -3.26
N GLU A 158 -8.93 17.43 -4.47
CA GLU A 158 -9.98 18.41 -4.72
C GLU A 158 -11.38 17.80 -4.51
N GLY A 159 -12.07 18.23 -3.46
CA GLY A 159 -13.39 17.69 -3.10
C GLY A 159 -13.34 16.32 -2.42
N PHE A 160 -12.15 15.89 -1.96
CA PHE A 160 -12.01 14.69 -1.15
C PHE A 160 -12.64 14.90 0.23
N ASP A 161 -13.43 13.93 0.69
CA ASP A 161 -14.03 13.93 2.02
C ASP A 161 -13.36 12.86 2.90
N THR A 162 -12.71 13.32 3.97
CA THR A 162 -12.04 12.46 4.95
C THR A 162 -12.99 11.52 5.69
N GLY A 163 -14.30 11.81 5.68
CA GLY A 163 -15.34 10.89 6.15
C GLY A 163 -15.46 9.62 5.31
N TRP A 164 -14.73 9.50 4.19
CA TRP A 164 -14.62 8.26 3.43
C TRP A 164 -13.51 7.35 3.91
N CYS A 165 -12.63 7.79 4.81
CA CYS A 165 -11.55 6.97 5.35
C CYS A 165 -12.08 6.00 6.41
N PHE A 166 -11.99 4.68 6.18
CA PHE A 166 -12.38 3.67 7.17
C PHE A 166 -11.42 3.54 8.36
N ASP A 167 -10.17 3.99 8.18
CA ASP A 167 -9.12 4.00 9.21
C ASP A 167 -8.84 5.46 9.59
N THR A 168 -7.59 5.91 9.56
CA THR A 168 -7.22 7.28 9.94
C THR A 168 -7.28 8.22 8.73
N PRO A 169 -7.84 9.45 8.90
CA PRO A 169 -8.02 10.39 7.80
C PRO A 169 -6.73 11.13 7.41
N VAL A 170 -5.69 11.11 8.26
CA VAL A 170 -4.45 11.86 8.08
C VAL A 170 -3.22 11.04 8.50
N VAL A 171 -2.13 11.19 7.77
CA VAL A 171 -0.77 10.78 8.18
C VAL A 171 -0.14 11.94 8.94
N ASP A 172 -0.18 11.86 10.26
CA ASP A 172 0.38 12.84 11.19
C ASP A 172 1.44 12.23 12.12
N GLY A 173 1.93 12.99 13.09
CA GLY A 173 2.96 12.53 14.03
C GLY A 173 2.58 11.26 14.81
N PRO A 174 1.38 11.21 15.45
CA PRO A 174 0.85 10.00 16.06
C PRO A 174 0.78 8.81 15.09
N PHE A 175 0.29 9.02 13.87
CA PHE A 175 0.25 7.97 12.86
C PHE A 175 1.65 7.40 12.59
N LEU A 176 2.63 8.26 12.30
CA LEU A 176 4.00 7.82 12.01
C LEU A 176 4.63 7.10 13.22
N ARG A 177 4.36 7.57 14.44
CA ARG A 177 4.81 6.90 15.66
C ARG A 177 4.26 5.48 15.76
N GLU A 178 2.95 5.33 15.64
CA GLU A 178 2.28 4.06 15.90
C GLU A 178 2.43 3.07 14.74
N ARG A 179 2.15 3.51 13.51
CA ARG A 179 2.03 2.65 12.34
C ARG A 179 3.35 2.39 11.63
N GLU A 180 4.36 3.24 11.85
CA GLU A 180 5.69 3.07 11.23
C GLU A 180 6.74 2.71 12.29
N CYS A 181 6.99 3.56 13.28
CA CYS A 181 8.09 3.38 14.24
C CYS A 181 7.82 2.25 15.25
N LEU A 182 6.69 2.27 15.95
CA LEU A 182 6.35 1.22 16.92
C LEU A 182 6.10 -0.12 16.23
N TYR A 183 5.52 -0.11 15.04
CA TYR A 183 5.32 -1.32 14.26
C TYR A 183 6.65 -1.99 13.89
N PHE A 184 7.66 -1.21 13.49
CA PHE A 184 9.02 -1.72 13.30
C PHE A 184 9.58 -2.40 14.55
N VAL A 185 9.47 -1.76 15.72
CA VAL A 185 9.98 -2.35 16.97
C VAL A 185 9.27 -3.65 17.31
N LEU A 186 7.94 -3.65 17.32
CA LEU A 186 7.17 -4.78 17.81
C LEU A 186 7.12 -5.94 16.80
N ALA A 187 6.86 -5.65 15.53
CA ALA A 187 6.66 -6.68 14.53
C ALA A 187 7.97 -7.18 13.93
N PHE A 188 8.96 -6.30 13.74
CA PHE A 188 10.24 -6.68 13.14
C PHE A 188 11.30 -6.99 14.18
N LEU A 189 11.70 -6.03 15.02
CA LEU A 189 12.79 -6.26 15.99
C LEU A 189 12.42 -7.34 17.02
N GLN A 190 11.24 -7.23 17.64
CA GLN A 190 10.81 -8.20 18.65
C GLN A 190 10.18 -9.43 18.00
N GLY A 191 9.15 -9.24 17.16
CA GLY A 191 8.36 -10.35 16.60
C GLY A 191 9.08 -11.21 15.56
N TYR A 192 9.89 -10.59 14.69
CA TYR A 192 10.60 -11.31 13.63
C TYR A 192 11.98 -11.76 14.04
N LEU A 193 12.78 -10.86 14.63
CA LEU A 193 14.16 -11.12 15.02
C LEU A 193 14.34 -11.66 16.44
N GLY A 194 13.34 -11.50 17.32
CA GLY A 194 13.46 -11.92 18.73
C GLY A 194 14.39 -11.03 19.57
N LEU A 195 14.69 -9.81 19.11
CA LEU A 195 15.52 -8.87 19.85
C LEU A 195 14.76 -8.28 21.02
N LYS A 196 15.47 -8.04 22.13
CA LYS A 196 14.93 -7.43 23.35
C LYS A 196 15.20 -5.93 23.37
N ILE A 197 14.71 -5.23 22.35
CA ILE A 197 14.80 -3.77 22.25
C ILE A 197 13.44 -3.19 22.56
N ALA A 198 13.35 -2.37 23.60
CA ALA A 198 12.13 -1.66 23.97
C ALA A 198 11.98 -0.39 23.12
N ALA A 199 10.74 -0.04 22.76
CA ALA A 199 10.46 1.15 21.95
C ALA A 199 10.96 2.46 22.59
N ILE A 200 11.01 2.52 23.92
CA ILE A 200 11.53 3.69 24.65
C ILE A 200 13.00 3.95 24.36
N GLU A 201 13.79 2.92 24.05
CA GLU A 201 15.22 3.08 23.73
C GLU A 201 15.42 3.87 22.43
N LEU A 202 14.48 3.77 21.48
CA LEU A 202 14.52 4.46 20.18
C LEU A 202 13.71 5.76 20.18
N SER A 203 13.17 6.18 21.33
CA SER A 203 12.19 7.27 21.40
C SER A 203 12.73 8.60 20.89
N GLU A 204 13.93 9.02 21.30
CA GLU A 204 14.55 10.28 20.85
C GLU A 204 14.79 10.31 19.34
N ASP A 205 15.28 9.20 18.77
CA ASP A 205 15.52 9.05 17.34
C ASP A 205 14.19 9.09 16.55
N PHE A 206 13.17 8.41 17.08
CA PHE A 206 11.83 8.45 16.50
C PHE A 206 11.18 9.83 16.61
N ASP A 207 11.37 10.55 17.72
CA ASP A 207 10.88 11.91 17.88
C ASP A 207 11.49 12.82 16.81
N ARG A 208 12.81 12.77 16.64
CA ARG A 208 13.52 13.51 15.59
C ARG A 208 13.03 13.14 14.18
N LEU A 209 12.84 11.84 13.93
CA LEU A 209 12.35 11.34 12.65
C LEU A 209 10.97 11.92 12.34
N ILE A 210 10.06 11.81 13.29
CA ILE A 210 8.66 12.20 13.17
C ILE A 210 8.54 13.73 13.05
N THR A 211 9.29 14.50 13.84
CA THR A 211 9.25 15.97 13.77
C THR A 211 9.50 16.47 12.36
N THR A 212 10.47 15.90 11.64
CA THR A 212 10.76 16.33 10.26
C THR A 212 9.84 15.65 9.24
N ALA A 213 9.51 14.38 9.40
CA ALA A 213 8.61 13.69 8.48
C ALA A 213 7.20 14.32 8.46
N ALA A 214 6.68 14.69 9.65
CA ALA A 214 5.38 15.31 9.81
C ALA A 214 5.39 16.85 9.66
N SER A 215 6.54 17.48 9.45
CA SER A 215 6.62 18.95 9.24
C SER A 215 6.12 19.32 7.84
N THR A 216 4.82 19.23 7.61
CA THR A 216 4.22 19.58 6.32
C THR A 216 3.56 20.95 6.37
N ARG A 217 3.68 21.70 5.26
CA ARG A 217 2.97 22.98 5.04
C ARG A 217 1.59 22.80 4.40
N GLY A 218 1.24 21.58 4.01
CA GLY A 218 -0.05 21.25 3.40
C GLY A 218 -0.28 19.74 3.35
N LEU A 219 -1.54 19.33 3.28
CA LEU A 219 -1.91 17.93 3.14
C LEU A 219 -2.41 17.66 1.73
N TYR A 220 -2.04 16.49 1.20
CA TYR A 220 -2.40 16.03 -0.13
C TYR A 220 -3.03 14.65 -0.04
N PHE A 221 -3.78 14.26 -1.06
CA PHE A 221 -4.33 12.91 -1.08
C PHE A 221 -3.18 11.90 -1.23
N LEU A 222 -3.15 10.91 -0.33
CA LEU A 222 -2.22 9.80 -0.36
C LEU A 222 -2.96 8.52 -0.69
N HIS A 223 -2.37 7.70 -1.55
CA HIS A 223 -2.75 6.32 -1.76
C HIS A 223 -2.33 5.43 -0.59
N ARG A 224 -1.26 5.79 0.15
CA ARG A 224 -0.61 5.04 1.26
C ARG A 224 0.23 3.85 0.83
N ASP A 225 -0.33 3.00 -0.03
CA ASP A 225 0.31 1.76 -0.50
C ASP A 225 0.67 1.83 -1.99
N PHE A 226 1.21 2.97 -2.46
CA PHE A 226 1.58 3.20 -3.86
C PHE A 226 2.87 2.45 -4.24
N GLN A 227 2.79 1.12 -4.30
CA GLN A 227 3.90 0.21 -4.57
C GLN A 227 3.74 -0.47 -5.94
N SER A 228 4.82 -1.01 -6.50
CA SER A 228 4.82 -1.61 -7.85
C SER A 228 3.81 -2.75 -8.04
N ARG A 229 3.42 -3.44 -6.97
CA ARG A 229 2.41 -4.50 -7.05
C ARG A 229 0.97 -4.01 -7.10
N ASN A 230 0.72 -2.79 -6.64
CA ASN A 230 -0.58 -2.12 -6.66
C ASN A 230 -0.80 -1.28 -7.94
N LEU A 231 0.11 -1.43 -8.90
CA LEU A 231 0.08 -0.80 -10.21
C LEU A 231 -0.06 -1.89 -11.27
N MET A 232 -1.25 -2.02 -11.86
CA MET A 232 -1.55 -3.02 -12.89
C MET A 232 -1.30 -2.45 -14.29
N ILE A 233 -0.79 -3.25 -15.22
CA ILE A 233 -0.58 -2.89 -16.62
C ILE A 233 -1.66 -3.55 -17.47
N LYS A 234 -2.53 -2.72 -18.05
CA LYS A 234 -3.56 -3.15 -19.00
C LYS A 234 -3.40 -2.40 -20.31
N ASN A 235 -3.19 -3.12 -21.40
CA ASN A 235 -2.97 -2.56 -22.74
C ASN A 235 -1.84 -1.51 -22.78
N GLY A 236 -0.75 -1.74 -22.01
CA GLY A 236 0.40 -0.84 -21.92
C GLY A 236 0.23 0.35 -20.97
N CYS A 237 -0.98 0.59 -20.46
CA CYS A 237 -1.28 1.69 -19.55
C CYS A 237 -1.38 1.20 -18.10
N LEU A 238 -0.93 2.04 -17.16
CA LEU A 238 -1.05 1.73 -15.74
C LEU A 238 -2.48 1.95 -15.21
N ARG A 239 -2.82 1.15 -14.20
CA ARG A 239 -4.06 1.19 -13.45
C ARG A 239 -3.73 1.01 -11.96
N VAL A 240 -4.42 1.75 -11.09
CA VAL A 240 -4.12 1.79 -9.66
C VAL A 240 -5.17 1.00 -8.88
N ILE A 241 -4.72 0.11 -7.99
CA ILE A 241 -5.56 -0.68 -7.09
C ILE A 241 -5.13 -0.50 -5.64
N ASP A 242 -5.94 -0.99 -4.70
CA ASP A 242 -5.65 -0.93 -3.25
C ASP A 242 -5.65 0.49 -2.66
N PHE A 243 -6.46 1.38 -3.24
CA PHE A 243 -6.58 2.80 -2.86
C PHE A 243 -7.56 3.06 -1.70
N GLN A 244 -8.26 2.04 -1.18
CA GLN A 244 -9.24 2.22 -0.10
C GLN A 244 -8.63 2.68 1.23
N GLY A 245 -7.31 2.49 1.39
CA GLY A 245 -6.53 3.05 2.49
C GLY A 245 -6.23 4.54 2.33
N GLY A 246 -6.72 5.19 1.27
CA GLY A 246 -6.42 6.57 0.92
C GLY A 246 -6.82 7.57 2.01
N ARG A 247 -5.97 8.57 2.19
CA ARG A 247 -6.06 9.55 3.30
C ARG A 247 -5.24 10.79 2.98
N LEU A 248 -5.23 11.78 3.86
CA LEU A 248 -4.44 12.99 3.65
C LEU A 248 -3.04 12.88 4.27
N GLY A 249 -2.03 13.52 3.68
CA GLY A 249 -0.67 13.50 4.23
C GLY A 249 0.38 14.20 3.36
N PRO A 250 1.67 14.02 3.70
CA PRO A 250 2.76 14.72 3.01
C PRO A 250 3.09 14.08 1.65
N LEU A 251 3.34 14.90 0.63
CA LEU A 251 3.65 14.50 -0.75
C LEU A 251 4.74 13.42 -0.88
N GLY A 252 5.78 13.50 -0.05
CA GLY A 252 6.91 12.58 -0.09
C GLY A 252 6.58 11.13 0.29
N TYR A 253 5.42 10.88 0.91
CA TYR A 253 5.07 9.59 1.51
C TYR A 253 4.90 8.47 0.47
N ASP A 254 4.06 8.70 -0.54
CA ASP A 254 3.78 7.69 -1.58
C ASP A 254 4.92 7.52 -2.57
N VAL A 255 5.60 8.62 -2.95
CA VAL A 255 6.78 8.50 -3.82
C VAL A 255 7.91 7.76 -3.09
N ALA A 256 8.05 7.91 -1.77
CA ALA A 256 8.95 7.05 -1.00
C ALA A 256 8.53 5.58 -1.09
N ALA A 257 7.25 5.26 -0.89
CA ALA A 257 6.74 3.88 -0.99
C ALA A 257 7.03 3.21 -2.34
N LEU A 258 6.96 3.98 -3.44
CA LEU A 258 7.28 3.48 -4.78
C LEU A 258 8.78 3.32 -5.04
N LEU A 259 9.58 4.32 -4.65
CA LEU A 259 11.00 4.35 -5.01
C LEU A 259 11.86 3.43 -4.16
N ILE A 260 11.48 3.20 -2.89
CA ILE A 260 12.20 2.29 -1.98
C ILE A 260 11.60 0.88 -1.98
N ASP A 261 10.70 0.60 -2.92
CA ASP A 261 9.94 -0.64 -3.02
C ASP A 261 10.88 -1.87 -3.06
N PRO A 262 10.88 -2.71 -2.00
CA PRO A 262 11.72 -3.90 -1.93
C PRO A 262 11.34 -5.00 -2.92
N TYR A 263 10.12 -4.99 -3.48
CA TYR A 263 9.70 -6.00 -4.46
C TYR A 263 10.55 -5.95 -5.74
N VAL A 264 10.97 -4.74 -6.12
CA VAL A 264 11.77 -4.45 -7.31
C VAL A 264 13.22 -4.14 -6.94
N GLY A 265 13.45 -3.44 -5.83
CA GLY A 265 14.81 -3.11 -5.36
C GLY A 265 15.56 -2.17 -6.30
N LEU A 266 14.97 -1.01 -6.61
CA LEU A 266 15.59 0.00 -7.48
C LEU A 266 16.98 0.41 -7.00
N SER A 267 17.91 0.57 -7.96
CA SER A 267 19.22 1.16 -7.67
C SER A 267 19.09 2.62 -7.20
N THR A 268 20.09 3.11 -6.48
CA THR A 268 20.14 4.51 -6.03
C THR A 268 20.09 5.52 -7.17
N GLN A 269 20.72 5.22 -8.31
CA GLN A 269 20.67 6.06 -9.50
C GLN A 269 19.23 6.20 -10.03
N TRP A 270 18.50 5.08 -10.09
CA TRP A 270 17.10 5.06 -10.50
C TRP A 270 16.19 5.79 -9.51
N GLN A 271 16.42 5.62 -8.21
CA GLN A 271 15.67 6.35 -7.19
C GLN A 271 15.85 7.87 -7.34
N GLU A 272 17.08 8.36 -7.54
CA GLU A 272 17.34 9.78 -7.73
C GLU A 272 16.77 10.32 -9.05
N GLU A 273 16.96 9.58 -10.16
CA GLU A 273 16.39 9.93 -11.48
C GLU A 273 14.87 10.11 -11.39
N PHE A 274 14.19 9.15 -10.77
CA PHE A 274 12.74 9.16 -10.65
C PHE A 274 12.22 10.18 -9.63
N LEU A 275 12.94 10.43 -8.54
CA LEU A 275 12.59 11.49 -7.60
C LEU A 275 12.68 12.87 -8.26
N ALA A 276 13.73 13.11 -9.06
CA ALA A 276 13.91 14.33 -9.82
C ALA A 276 12.78 14.52 -10.85
N TYR A 277 12.43 13.46 -11.59
CA TYR A 277 11.30 13.49 -12.53
C TYR A 277 9.96 13.78 -11.83
N TYR A 278 9.70 13.12 -10.69
CA TYR A 278 8.50 13.38 -9.89
C TYR A 278 8.41 14.86 -9.45
N LEU A 279 9.52 15.43 -8.98
CA LEU A 279 9.59 16.83 -8.58
C LEU A 279 9.30 17.78 -9.75
N GLU A 280 9.87 17.49 -10.92
CA GLU A 280 9.61 18.27 -12.14
C GLU A 280 8.12 18.26 -12.51
N GLU A 281 7.48 17.10 -12.50
CA GLU A 281 6.04 16.98 -12.80
C GLU A 281 5.16 17.64 -11.73
N LEU A 282 5.53 17.53 -10.46
CA LEU A 282 4.81 18.16 -9.36
C LEU A 282 4.89 19.69 -9.43
N GLN A 283 6.07 20.25 -9.74
CA GLN A 283 6.30 21.69 -9.88
C GLN A 283 5.52 22.31 -11.05
N LYS A 284 5.12 21.52 -12.06
CA LYS A 284 4.21 21.96 -13.13
C LYS A 284 2.78 22.19 -12.63
N ARG A 285 2.42 21.60 -11.48
CA ARG A 285 1.05 21.62 -10.92
C ARG A 285 0.90 22.56 -9.74
N ILE A 286 1.90 22.59 -8.87
CA ILE A 286 1.86 23.35 -7.60
C ILE A 286 3.23 23.95 -7.28
N ALA A 287 3.25 24.99 -6.44
CA ALA A 287 4.50 25.57 -5.94
C ALA A 287 5.14 24.64 -4.90
N VAL A 288 6.40 24.25 -5.12
CA VAL A 288 7.16 23.37 -4.21
C VAL A 288 8.56 23.93 -4.01
N ASP A 289 8.93 24.11 -2.73
CA ASP A 289 10.33 24.30 -2.34
C ASP A 289 11.03 22.94 -2.41
N GLU A 290 11.83 22.74 -3.45
CA GLU A 290 12.54 21.49 -3.69
C GLU A 290 13.50 21.13 -2.53
N THR A 291 14.17 22.12 -1.94
CA THR A 291 15.13 21.87 -0.86
C THR A 291 14.40 21.36 0.37
N ALA A 292 13.30 22.03 0.74
CA ALA A 292 12.45 21.60 1.85
C ALA A 292 11.82 20.22 1.59
N PHE A 293 11.34 19.98 0.37
CA PHE A 293 10.77 18.70 -0.03
C PHE A 293 11.79 17.57 0.08
N ARG A 294 12.98 17.71 -0.52
CA ARG A 294 14.01 16.67 -0.49
C ARG A 294 14.46 16.34 0.92
N ARG A 295 14.55 17.37 1.79
CA ARG A 295 14.79 17.17 3.22
C ARG A 295 13.67 16.33 3.83
N GLN A 296 12.40 16.71 3.69
CA GLN A 296 11.28 15.95 4.25
C GLN A 296 11.20 14.52 3.71
N TYR A 297 11.39 14.35 2.39
CA TYR A 297 11.39 13.06 1.71
C TYR A 297 12.38 12.08 2.33
N ALA A 298 13.60 12.52 2.68
CA ALA A 298 14.59 11.64 3.30
C ALA A 298 14.09 11.00 4.61
N TYR A 299 13.36 11.78 5.43
CA TYR A 299 12.77 11.30 6.69
C TYR A 299 11.53 10.45 6.45
N LEU A 300 10.67 10.82 5.51
CA LEU A 300 9.51 10.01 5.11
C LEU A 300 9.95 8.65 4.58
N ALA A 301 10.99 8.60 3.75
CA ALA A 301 11.50 7.35 3.23
C ALA A 301 12.13 6.45 4.31
N LEU A 302 12.80 7.03 5.31
CA LEU A 302 13.23 6.28 6.50
C LEU A 302 12.02 5.70 7.24
N SER A 303 11.01 6.52 7.51
CA SER A 303 9.77 6.09 8.19
C SER A 303 9.05 4.97 7.43
N ARG A 304 8.88 5.11 6.12
CA ARG A 304 8.30 4.06 5.25
C ARG A 304 9.13 2.77 5.29
N ASN A 305 10.45 2.87 5.32
CA ASN A 305 11.30 1.69 5.37
C ASN A 305 11.15 0.93 6.70
N LEU A 306 11.01 1.64 7.83
CA LEU A 306 10.68 1.04 9.13
C LEU A 306 9.35 0.27 9.06
N GLN A 307 8.32 0.87 8.46
CA GLN A 307 7.02 0.21 8.29
C GLN A 307 7.07 -1.01 7.39
N ILE A 308 7.82 -0.96 6.29
CA ILE A 308 8.03 -2.10 5.39
C ILE A 308 8.61 -3.28 6.16
N LEU A 309 9.64 -3.06 6.98
CA LEU A 309 10.24 -4.10 7.80
C LEU A 309 9.25 -4.65 8.84
N GLY A 310 8.50 -3.76 9.51
CA GLY A 310 7.42 -4.15 10.42
C GLY A 310 6.38 -5.04 9.72
N ALA A 311 5.92 -4.62 8.54
CA ALA A 311 4.92 -5.33 7.74
C ALA A 311 5.40 -6.72 7.32
N TYR A 312 6.62 -6.83 6.78
CA TYR A 312 7.16 -8.12 6.34
C TYR A 312 7.46 -9.05 7.52
N GLY A 313 7.91 -8.50 8.65
CA GLY A 313 8.08 -9.26 9.90
C GLY A 313 6.77 -9.89 10.36
N PHE A 314 5.71 -9.07 10.45
CA PHE A 314 4.37 -9.49 10.82
C PHE A 314 3.78 -10.52 9.84
N LEU A 315 3.81 -10.22 8.53
CA LEU A 315 3.26 -11.09 7.49
C LEU A 315 3.93 -12.46 7.50
N THR A 316 5.25 -12.48 7.69
CA THR A 316 6.03 -13.72 7.74
C THR A 316 5.71 -14.55 8.99
N LYS A 317 5.81 -13.96 10.18
CA LYS A 317 5.74 -14.72 11.45
C LYS A 317 4.33 -14.94 11.96
N VAL A 318 3.47 -13.94 11.85
CA VAL A 318 2.11 -13.95 12.41
C VAL A 318 1.11 -14.46 11.38
N LYS A 319 1.09 -13.88 10.17
CA LYS A 319 0.18 -14.30 9.09
C LYS A 319 0.66 -15.54 8.33
N LYS A 320 1.82 -16.12 8.71
CA LYS A 320 2.41 -17.33 8.12
C LYS A 320 2.54 -17.26 6.60
N LYS A 321 2.96 -16.10 6.09
CA LYS A 321 3.25 -15.86 4.67
C LYS A 321 4.77 -15.79 4.46
N PRO A 322 5.50 -16.92 4.44
CA PRO A 322 6.96 -16.94 4.41
C PRO A 322 7.57 -16.31 3.16
N TYR A 323 6.77 -16.17 2.08
CA TYR A 323 7.19 -15.49 0.87
C TYR A 323 7.75 -14.09 1.11
N PHE A 324 7.17 -13.31 2.05
CA PHE A 324 7.60 -11.93 2.33
C PHE A 324 9.00 -11.83 2.92
N ALA A 325 9.51 -12.90 3.55
CA ALA A 325 10.85 -12.91 4.12
C ALA A 325 11.94 -12.59 3.08
N ARG A 326 11.72 -12.95 1.81
CA ARG A 326 12.68 -12.71 0.72
C ARG A 326 12.96 -11.23 0.44
N TYR A 327 12.07 -10.34 0.89
CA TYR A 327 12.18 -8.89 0.65
C TYR A 327 12.79 -8.12 1.83
N ILE A 328 12.89 -8.76 2.99
CA ILE A 328 13.54 -8.18 4.18
C ILE A 328 15.00 -7.79 3.91
N PRO A 329 15.84 -8.59 3.22
CA PRO A 329 17.24 -8.21 2.97
C PRO A 329 17.36 -6.90 2.19
N ALA A 330 16.52 -6.72 1.16
CA ALA A 330 16.49 -5.50 0.36
C ALA A 330 16.04 -4.28 1.19
N ALA A 331 15.01 -4.45 2.03
CA ALA A 331 14.55 -3.40 2.93
C ALA A 331 15.60 -3.01 3.98
N VAL A 332 16.30 -3.99 4.60
CA VAL A 332 17.38 -3.73 5.56
C VAL A 332 18.54 -2.99 4.90
N LYS A 333 18.96 -3.40 3.69
CA LYS A 333 20.02 -2.72 2.94
C LYS A 333 19.65 -1.26 2.66
N GLU A 334 18.40 -1.01 2.31
CA GLU A 334 17.89 0.34 2.07
C GLU A 334 17.85 1.17 3.36
N LEU A 335 17.45 0.59 4.50
CA LEU A 335 17.52 1.26 5.81
C LEU A 335 18.96 1.66 6.16
N GLN A 336 19.89 0.72 6.04
CA GLN A 336 21.32 0.93 6.32
C GLN A 336 21.89 2.06 5.47
N ARG A 337 21.57 2.08 4.18
CA ARG A 337 22.01 3.14 3.25
C ARG A 337 21.48 4.51 3.68
N ARG A 338 20.17 4.62 3.94
CA ARG A 338 19.54 5.90 4.30
C ARG A 338 20.01 6.44 5.65
N LEU A 339 20.28 5.55 6.62
CA LEU A 339 20.93 5.95 7.87
C LEU A 339 22.36 6.45 7.63
N LYS A 340 23.14 5.76 6.78
CA LYS A 340 24.50 6.19 6.44
C LYS A 340 24.56 7.58 5.76
N GLU A 341 23.59 7.89 4.91
CA GLU A 341 23.46 9.21 4.27
C GLU A 341 23.16 10.34 5.27
N ARG A 342 22.79 9.97 6.50
CA ARG A 342 22.40 10.89 7.58
C ARG A 342 23.10 10.53 8.89
N ALA A 343 24.35 10.07 8.77
CA ALA A 343 25.11 9.50 9.88
C ALA A 343 25.18 10.44 11.08
N GLY A 344 24.93 9.89 12.27
CA GLY A 344 24.93 10.59 13.55
C GLY A 344 23.61 11.30 13.88
N GLU A 345 22.62 11.30 12.99
CA GLU A 345 21.31 11.88 13.30
C GLU A 345 20.40 10.96 14.10
N PHE A 346 20.59 9.63 14.00
CA PHE A 346 19.79 8.63 14.71
C PHE A 346 20.69 7.60 15.39
N PRO A 347 21.50 8.00 16.39
CA PRO A 347 22.58 7.18 16.93
C PRO A 347 22.11 5.81 17.46
N ARG A 348 20.96 5.74 18.14
CA ARG A 348 20.47 4.47 18.69
C ARG A 348 19.92 3.58 17.58
N LEU A 349 19.18 4.15 16.62
CA LEU A 349 18.66 3.41 15.47
C LEU A 349 19.80 2.89 14.59
N GLU A 350 20.86 3.70 14.39
CA GLU A 350 22.08 3.30 13.70
C GLU A 350 22.77 2.11 14.39
N GLU A 351 22.91 2.15 15.71
CA GLU A 351 23.46 1.05 16.50
C GLU A 351 22.63 -0.24 16.36
N VAL A 352 21.30 -0.12 16.51
CA VAL A 352 20.37 -1.24 16.35
C VAL A 352 20.49 -1.84 14.96
N VAL A 353 20.47 -1.02 13.91
CA VAL A 353 20.55 -1.47 12.53
C VAL A 353 21.92 -2.08 12.19
N ALA A 354 23.01 -1.57 12.78
CA ALA A 354 24.34 -2.15 12.64
C ALA A 354 24.48 -3.52 13.34
N SER A 355 23.70 -3.74 14.42
CA SER A 355 23.69 -5.00 15.17
C SER A 355 22.82 -6.11 14.56
N LEU A 356 22.05 -5.80 13.50
CA LEU A 356 21.18 -6.78 12.87
C LEU A 356 21.96 -7.99 12.34
N PRO A 357 21.39 -9.21 12.39
CA PRO A 357 22.05 -10.40 11.87
C PRO A 357 22.54 -10.22 10.43
N LYS A 358 23.76 -10.65 10.14
CA LYS A 358 24.28 -10.68 8.76
C LYS A 358 23.58 -11.81 7.99
N GLY A 359 23.24 -11.56 6.73
CA GLY A 359 22.75 -12.59 5.82
C GLY A 359 21.24 -12.90 5.93
N PHE A 360 20.42 -11.85 6.05
CA PHE A 360 18.99 -11.96 5.74
C PHE A 360 18.75 -12.66 4.40
#